data_AF-A0A932J2Y3-F1
#
_entry.id   AF-A0A932J2Y3-F1
#
_cell.length_a   1.000
_cell.length_b   1.000
_cell.length_c   1.000
_cell.angle_alpha   90.00
_cell.angle_beta   90.00
_cell.angle_gamma   90.00
#
_symmetry.space_group_name_H-M   'P 1'
#
loop_
_entity.id
_entity.type
_entity.pdbx_description
1 polymer ?
#
loop_
_entity_poly.entity_id
_entity_poly.type
_entity_poly.pdbx_seq_one_letter_code
_entity_poly.pdbx_strand_id
1 'polypeptide(L)'
;MNNDAQILIARLLTHQTIKRDERMIKRVLSDDVFRAEVDSALAACGLKLLDNVYADHITVALKRDVEPKIFGARESWQNNNFGLARNGVALLVVLWAQIIL
;
A
#
# COMPACT_ATOMS: atom_id res chain seq x y z
N MET A 1 -10.56 20.11 -16.05
CA MET A 1 -9.87 18.91 -15.52
C MET A 1 -8.98 19.38 -14.40
N ASN A 2 -9.30 19.00 -13.16
CA ASN A 2 -8.60 19.54 -12.00
C ASN A 2 -7.26 18.80 -11.83
N ASN A 3 -6.15 19.50 -12.04
CA ASN A 3 -4.82 18.88 -12.10
C ASN A 3 -4.32 18.41 -10.72
N ASP A 4 -5.00 18.81 -9.65
CA ASP A 4 -4.65 18.55 -8.25
C ASP A 4 -4.56 17.05 -7.93
N ALA A 5 -5.48 16.24 -8.44
CA ALA A 5 -5.48 14.80 -8.20
C ALA A 5 -4.25 14.13 -8.84
N GLN A 6 -3.91 14.54 -10.07
CA GLN A 6 -2.72 14.04 -10.77
C GLN A 6 -1.43 14.46 -10.07
N ILE A 7 -1.35 15.73 -9.63
CA ILE A 7 -0.19 16.25 -8.88
C ILE A 7 0.00 15.46 -7.57
N LEU A 8 -1.08 15.22 -6.83
CA LEU A 8 -1.02 14.46 -5.59
C LEU A 8 -0.54 13.02 -5.83
N ILE A 9 -1.08 12.35 -6.85
CA ILE A 9 -0.67 10.98 -7.20
C ILE A 9 0.81 10.95 -7.59
N ALA A 10 1.26 11.87 -8.46
CA ALA A 10 2.66 11.97 -8.85
C ALA A 10 3.58 12.18 -7.64
N ARG A 11 3.13 12.99 -6.66
CA ARG A 11 3.86 13.23 -5.43
C ARG A 11 3.92 11.99 -4.53
N LEU A 12 2.80 11.27 -4.37
CA LEU A 12 2.73 10.01 -3.63
C LEU A 12 3.65 8.94 -4.25
N LEU A 13 3.72 8.88 -5.58
CA LEU A 13 4.62 7.96 -6.28
C LEU A 13 6.09 8.34 -6.13
N THR A 14 6.41 9.63 -6.11
CA THR A 14 7.80 10.12 -5.99
C THR A 14 8.35 9.97 -4.58
N HIS A 15 7.55 10.33 -3.56
CA HIS A 15 7.98 10.30 -2.16
C HIS A 15 7.65 8.99 -1.45
N GLN A 16 6.86 8.10 -2.08
CA GLN A 16 6.35 6.82 -1.57
C GLN A 16 5.44 6.94 -0.34
N THR A 17 5.74 7.83 0.61
CA THR A 17 4.91 8.13 1.78
C THR A 17 4.91 9.63 2.03
N ILE A 18 3.77 10.16 2.44
CA ILE A 18 3.62 11.59 2.75
C ILE A 18 2.87 11.73 4.07
N LYS A 19 3.28 12.71 4.89
CA LYS A 19 2.65 13.00 6.18
C LYS A 19 1.22 13.50 6.04
N ARG A 20 0.34 13.08 6.96
CA ARG A 20 -1.06 13.52 7.02
C ARG A 20 -1.25 15.01 7.25
N ASP A 21 -0.24 15.70 7.79
CA ASP A 21 -0.32 17.12 8.10
C ASP A 21 -0.32 18.02 6.84
N GLU A 22 0.08 17.48 5.69
CA GLU A 22 0.12 18.25 4.46
C GLU A 22 -1.27 18.66 3.96
N ARG A 23 -1.36 19.89 3.44
CA ARG A 23 -2.62 20.50 2.98
C ARG A 23 -3.37 19.66 1.95
N MET A 24 -2.69 19.11 0.94
CA MET A 24 -3.35 18.28 -0.08
C MET A 24 -3.88 16.97 0.49
N ILE A 25 -3.20 16.39 1.48
CA ILE A 25 -3.62 15.14 2.11
C ILE A 25 -4.80 15.38 3.04
N LYS A 26 -4.75 16.44 3.85
CA LYS A 26 -5.90 16.88 4.65
C LYS A 26 -7.13 17.07 3.78
N ARG A 27 -6.96 17.65 2.58
CA ARG A 27 -8.04 17.80 1.60
C ARG A 27 -8.56 16.45 1.13
N VAL A 28 -7.71 15.52 0.68
CA VAL A 28 -8.14 14.16 0.30
C VAL A 28 -8.91 13.46 1.41
N LEU A 29 -8.51 13.65 2.66
CA LEU A 29 -9.16 13.01 3.80
C LEU A 29 -10.49 13.65 4.22
N SER A 30 -10.76 14.90 3.81
CA SER A 30 -11.92 15.68 4.27
C SER A 30 -12.95 15.96 3.18
N ASP A 31 -12.51 15.99 1.91
CA ASP A 31 -13.33 16.31 0.74
C ASP A 31 -13.66 15.03 -0.04
N ASP A 32 -14.90 14.54 0.11
CA ASP A 32 -15.36 13.30 -0.51
C ASP A 32 -15.32 13.34 -2.04
N VAL A 33 -15.55 14.51 -2.65
CA VAL A 33 -15.51 14.66 -4.11
C VAL A 33 -14.09 14.50 -4.61
N PHE A 34 -13.14 15.17 -3.93
CA PHE A 34 -11.73 15.06 -4.26
C PHE A 34 -11.17 13.66 -3.96
N ARG A 35 -11.61 13.02 -2.87
CA ARG A 35 -11.28 11.63 -2.54
C ARG A 35 -11.71 10.69 -3.67
N ALA A 36 -12.96 10.81 -4.14
CA ALA A 36 -13.49 9.99 -5.21
C ALA A 36 -12.75 10.18 -6.55
N GLU A 37 -12.36 11.41 -6.87
CA GLU A 37 -11.56 11.71 -8.07
C GLU A 37 -10.17 11.03 -8.00
N VAL A 38 -9.49 11.14 -6.86
CA VAL A 38 -8.18 10.49 -6.63
C VAL A 38 -8.31 8.98 -6.67
N ASP A 39 -9.33 8.41 -6.03
CA ASP A 39 -9.57 6.96 -6.04
C ASP A 39 -9.91 6.44 -7.44
N SER A 40 -10.69 7.19 -8.22
CA SER A 40 -10.99 6.83 -9.61
C SER A 40 -9.73 6.82 -10.47
N ALA A 41 -8.86 7.82 -10.31
CA ALA A 41 -7.60 7.91 -11.04
C ALA A 41 -6.62 6.78 -10.65
N LEU A 42 -6.46 6.52 -9.35
CA LEU A 42 -5.65 5.40 -8.85
C LEU A 42 -6.22 4.05 -9.32
N ALA A 43 -7.55 3.90 -9.28
CA ALA A 43 -8.24 2.71 -9.70
C ALA A 43 -8.00 2.36 -11.17
N ALA A 44 -7.94 3.36 -12.06
CA ALA A 44 -7.65 3.17 -13.47
C ALA A 44 -6.23 2.58 -13.70
N CYS A 45 -5.30 2.82 -12.78
CA CYS A 45 -3.94 2.28 -12.81
C CYS A 45 -3.75 1.03 -11.94
N GLY A 46 -4.82 0.46 -11.36
CA GLY A 46 -4.69 -0.71 -10.48
C GLY A 46 -4.14 -0.40 -9.09
N LEU A 47 -4.19 0.86 -8.67
CA LEU A 47 -3.73 1.34 -7.36
C LEU A 47 -4.93 1.69 -6.46
N LYS A 48 -4.66 1.79 -5.17
CA LYS A 48 -5.57 2.30 -4.13
C LYS A 48 -4.79 3.18 -3.16
N LEU A 49 -5.44 4.21 -2.63
CA LEU A 49 -4.85 4.98 -1.54
C LEU A 49 -4.97 4.16 -0.24
N LEU A 50 -3.88 4.08 0.52
CA LEU A 50 -3.86 3.50 1.86
C LEU A 50 -3.92 4.62 2.89
N ASP A 51 -5.08 4.78 3.49
CA ASP A 51 -5.27 5.59 4.68
C ASP A 51 -5.54 4.70 5.90
N ASN A 52 -4.84 4.99 7.00
CA ASN A 52 -5.09 4.40 8.31
C ASN A 52 -5.20 5.54 9.32
N VAL A 53 -6.23 5.50 10.17
CA VAL A 53 -6.52 6.51 11.19
C VAL A 53 -5.37 6.66 12.19
N TYR A 54 -4.65 5.57 12.46
CA TYR A 54 -3.55 5.54 13.43
C TYR A 54 -2.16 5.75 12.82
N ALA A 55 -2.05 5.95 11.50
CA ALA A 55 -0.76 6.12 10.83
C ALA A 55 -0.48 7.59 10.56
N ASP A 56 0.74 8.07 10.83
CA ASP A 56 1.13 9.45 10.53
C ASP A 56 1.34 9.74 9.04
N HIS A 57 1.49 8.67 8.24
CA HIS A 57 1.79 8.74 6.82
C HIS A 57 0.73 8.04 5.99
N ILE A 58 0.52 8.58 4.78
CA ILE A 58 -0.33 8.00 3.74
C ILE A 58 0.55 7.56 2.59
N THR A 59 0.16 6.46 1.96
CA THR A 59 0.83 5.88 0.80
C THR A 59 -0.19 5.33 -0.18
N VAL A 60 0.28 4.83 -1.31
CA VAL A 60 -0.52 4.10 -2.30
C VAL A 60 -0.10 2.63 -2.28
N ALA A 61 -1.03 1.74 -2.57
CA ALA A 61 -0.76 0.32 -2.75
C ALA A 61 -1.41 -0.20 -4.02
N LEU A 62 -0.97 -1.37 -4.46
CA LEU A 62 -1.66 -2.11 -5.50
C LEU A 62 -3.03 -2.54 -5.02
N LYS A 63 -3.99 -2.59 -5.94
CA LYS A 63 -5.26 -3.28 -5.69
C LYS A 63 -5.04 -4.79 -5.70
N ARG A 64 -5.86 -5.48 -4.90
CA ARG A 64 -5.73 -6.92 -4.62
C ARG A 64 -5.93 -7.82 -5.85
N ASP A 65 -6.62 -7.33 -6.86
CA ASP A 65 -6.80 -7.97 -8.17
C ASP A 65 -5.55 -7.88 -9.06
N VAL A 66 -4.76 -6.82 -8.88
CA VAL A 66 -3.52 -6.57 -9.62
C VAL A 66 -2.30 -7.15 -8.89
N GLU A 67 -2.29 -7.14 -7.55
CA GLU A 67 -1.22 -7.68 -6.70
C GLU A 67 -0.62 -9.03 -7.21
N PRO A 68 -1.42 -10.07 -7.54
CA PRO A 68 -0.87 -11.37 -7.95
C PRO A 68 -0.16 -11.36 -9.30
N LYS A 69 -0.54 -10.43 -10.19
CA LYS A 69 0.05 -10.30 -11.53
C LYS A 69 1.41 -9.60 -11.47
N ILE A 70 1.60 -8.70 -10.51
CA ILE A 70 2.81 -7.88 -10.39
C ILE A 70 3.83 -8.51 -9.46
N PHE A 71 3.38 -9.06 -8.32
CA PHE A 71 4.27 -9.71 -7.35
C PHE A 71 4.69 -11.12 -7.75
N GLY A 72 4.18 -11.64 -8.87
CA GLY A 72 4.45 -12.99 -9.33
C GLY A 72 3.78 -14.05 -8.45
N ALA A 73 3.67 -15.26 -8.98
CA ALA A 73 3.10 -16.38 -8.25
C ALA A 73 3.95 -16.72 -7.01
N ARG A 74 3.50 -16.26 -5.83
CA ARG A 74 3.63 -16.87 -4.49
C ARG A 74 5.01 -17.18 -3.89
N GLU A 75 6.14 -17.04 -4.57
CA GLU A 75 7.43 -17.45 -3.99
C GLU A 75 8.24 -16.33 -3.33
N SER A 76 8.17 -15.09 -3.85
CA SER A 76 9.09 -14.02 -3.44
C SER A 76 8.50 -13.00 -2.46
N TRP A 77 7.18 -12.76 -2.48
CA TRP A 77 6.58 -11.69 -1.66
C TRP A 77 5.76 -12.26 -0.51
N GLN A 78 6.45 -12.52 0.59
CA GLN A 78 5.83 -12.69 1.90
C GLN A 78 6.22 -11.48 2.76
N ASN A 79 5.28 -10.98 3.57
CA ASN A 79 5.56 -9.98 4.59
C ASN A 79 6.39 -10.60 5.73
N ASN A 80 7.65 -10.91 5.44
CA ASN A 80 8.65 -11.32 6.40
C ASN A 80 9.92 -10.51 6.12
N ASN A 81 10.64 -10.15 7.19
CA ASN A 81 11.90 -9.41 7.07
C ASN A 81 13.06 -10.28 6.59
N PHE A 82 12.82 -11.58 6.38
CA PHE A 82 13.84 -12.60 6.14
C PHE A 82 13.93 -13.03 4.66
N GLY A 83 13.08 -12.50 3.78
CA GLY A 83 13.01 -12.89 2.38
C GLY A 83 12.71 -14.38 2.16
N LEU A 84 12.11 -15.05 3.15
CA LEU A 84 11.87 -16.49 3.08
C LEU A 84 10.63 -16.79 2.23
N ALA A 85 10.73 -17.82 1.39
CA ALA A 85 9.57 -18.40 0.72
C ALA A 85 8.59 -18.97 1.76
N ARG A 86 7.33 -19.21 1.36
CA ARG A 86 6.27 -19.76 2.23
C ARG A 86 6.72 -20.98 3.04
N ASN A 87 7.45 -21.89 2.41
CA ASN A 87 7.94 -23.10 3.05
C ASN A 87 9.03 -22.80 4.10
N GLY A 88 9.86 -21.79 3.87
CA GLY A 88 10.86 -21.33 4.83
C GLY A 88 10.21 -20.74 6.09
N VAL A 89 9.15 -19.94 5.93
CA VAL A 89 8.37 -19.45 7.08
C VAL A 89 7.68 -20.60 7.83
N ALA A 90 7.11 -21.58 7.11
CA ALA A 90 6.50 -22.75 7.74
C ALA A 90 7.51 -23.56 8.56
N LEU A 91 8.76 -23.72 8.08
CA LEU A 91 9.83 -24.38 8.83
C LEU A 91 10.22 -23.62 10.10
N LEU A 92 10.24 -22.28 10.07
CA LEU A 92 10.50 -21.49 11.29
C LEU A 92 9.43 -21.73 12.37
N VAL A 93 8.16 -21.86 11.98
CA VAL A 93 7.08 -22.19 12.92
C VAL A 93 7.28 -23.58 13.53
N VAL A 94 7.66 -24.58 12.72
CA VAL A 94 7.98 -25.93 13.21
C VAL A 94 9.19 -25.93 14.13
N LEU A 95 10.27 -25.23 13.75
CA LEU A 95 11.47 -25.09 14.57
C LEU A 95 11.16 -24.44 15.92
N TRP A 96 10.38 -23.36 15.92
CA TRP A 96 9.95 -22.68 17.13
C TRP A 96 9.15 -23.62 18.06
N ALA A 97 8.25 -24.43 17.49
CA ALA A 97 7.51 -25.43 18.26
C ALA A 97 8.41 -26.50 18.88
N GLN A 98 9.56 -26.85 18.28
CA GLN A 98 10.51 -27.81 18.87
C GLN A 98 11.43 -27.19 19.93
N ILE A 99 11.60 -25.86 19.93
CA ILE A 99 12.45 -25.16 20.90
C ILE A 99 11.67 -24.79 22.16
N ILE A 100 10.39 -24.40 22.00
CA ILE A 100 9.58 -23.86 23.10
C ILE A 100 8.64 -24.90 23.72
N LEU A 101 8.15 -25.86 22.93
CA LEU A 101 7.26 -26.93 23.40
C LEU A 101 8.08 -28.17 23.78
#